data_AF-A0A4U9TKU1-F1
#
_entry.id   AF-A0A4U9TKU1-F1
#
_cell.length_a   1.000
_cell.length_b   1.000
_cell.length_c   1.000
_cell.angle_alpha   90.00
_cell.angle_beta   90.00
_cell.angle_gamma   90.00
#
_symmetry.space_group_name_H-M   'P 1'
#
loop_
_entity.id
_entity.type
_entity.pdbx_description
1 polymer ?
#
loop_
_entity_poly.entity_id
_entity_poly.type
_entity_poly.pdbx_seq_one_letter_code
_entity_poly.pdbx_strand_id
1 'polypeptide(L)' 'MEEVAAMAMATRQLTPTIPPMQPALLDKHFLRKHGKNAYYGQ' A
#
# COMPACT_ATOMS: atom_id res chain seq x y z
N MET A 1 9.24 2.63 6.13
CA MET A 1 8.39 3.82 5.95
C MET A 1 9.06 4.83 5.04
N GLU A 2 10.36 5.12 5.23
CA GLU A 2 11.16 6.00 4.36
C GLU A 2 11.00 5.73 2.86
N GLU A 3 11.19 4.47 2.42
CA GLU A 3 11.06 4.11 1.00
C GLU A 3 9.68 4.43 0.41
N VAL A 4 8.61 4.23 1.19
CA VAL A 4 7.24 4.50 0.74
C VAL A 4 7.00 6.00 0.62
N ALA A 5 7.58 6.80 1.52
CA ALA A 5 7.49 8.26 1.47
C ALA A 5 8.24 8.84 0.26
N ALA A 6 9.45 8.35 -0.03
CA ALA A 6 10.23 8.76 -1.20
C ALA A 6 9.50 8.45 -2.51
N MET A 7 8.97 7.21 -2.66
CA MET A 7 8.18 6.82 -3.83
C MET A 7 6.89 7.64 -3.96
N ALA A 8 6.20 7.93 -2.86
CA ALA A 8 4.99 8.75 -2.87
C ALA A 8 5.26 10.19 -3.31
N MET A 9 6.38 10.79 -2.87
CA MET A 9 6.78 12.12 -3.32
C MET A 9 7.08 12.16 -4.82
N ALA A 10 7.89 11.22 -5.32
CA ALA A 10 8.19 11.14 -6.76
C ALA A 10 6.92 10.93 -7.60
N THR A 11 6.01 10.08 -7.13
CA THR A 11 4.75 9.78 -7.83
C THR A 11 3.85 11.02 -7.92
N ARG A 12 3.75 11.81 -6.85
CA ARG A 12 2.99 13.08 -6.85
C ARG A 12 3.61 14.15 -7.75
N GLN A 13 4.93 14.19 -7.85
CA GLN A 13 5.61 15.10 -8.78
C GLN A 13 5.30 14.75 -10.24
N LEU A 14 5.25 13.45 -10.58
CA LEU A 14 4.94 12.98 -11.93
C LEU A 14 3.44 13.11 -12.26
N THR A 15 2.55 12.90 -11.29
CA THR A 15 1.10 12.97 -11.49
C THR A 15 0.44 13.64 -10.28
N PRO A 16 0.27 14.97 -10.30
CA PRO A 16 -0.28 15.73 -9.17
C PRO A 16 -1.71 15.33 -8.78
N THR A 17 -2.50 14.84 -9.73
CA THR A 17 -3.91 14.45 -9.54
C THR A 17 -4.08 12.95 -9.30
N ILE A 18 -3.03 12.22 -8.90
CA ILE A 18 -3.11 10.77 -8.77
C ILE A 18 -4.13 10.36 -7.68
N PRO A 19 -5.10 9.49 -8.01
CA PRO A 19 -6.06 9.00 -7.02
C PRO A 19 -5.42 7.98 -6.07
N PRO A 20 -6.01 7.75 -4.89
CA PRO A 20 -5.60 6.65 -4.01
C PRO A 20 -5.67 5.29 -4.71
N MET A 21 -4.87 4.33 -4.23
CA MET A 21 -4.94 2.95 -4.69
C MET A 21 -6.33 2.35 -4.41
N GLN A 22 -6.73 1.40 -5.26
CA GLN A 22 -7.97 0.64 -5.11
C GLN A 22 -8.07 -0.01 -3.71
N PRO A 23 -9.17 0.18 -2.97
CA PRO A 23 -9.33 -0.37 -1.62
C PRO A 23 -9.16 -1.89 -1.55
N ALA A 24 -9.70 -2.63 -2.53
CA ALA A 24 -9.59 -4.09 -2.59
C ALA A 24 -8.13 -4.58 -2.65
N LEU A 25 -7.23 -3.82 -3.27
CA LEU A 25 -5.80 -4.15 -3.30
C LEU A 25 -5.14 -3.85 -1.95
N LEU A 26 -5.47 -2.72 -1.33
CA LEU A 26 -4.96 -2.37 0.01
C LEU A 26 -5.32 -3.46 1.03
N ASP A 27 -6.58 -3.86 1.06
CA ASP A 27 -7.08 -4.90 1.96
C ASP A 27 -6.39 -6.23 1.68
N LYS A 28 -6.28 -6.64 0.41
CA LYS A 28 -5.58 -7.87 0.03
C LYS A 28 -4.12 -7.86 0.51
N HIS A 29 -3.41 -6.75 0.36
CA HIS A 29 -2.00 -6.65 0.76
C HIS A 29 -1.81 -6.62 2.27
N PHE A 30 -2.66 -5.87 2.98
CA PHE A 30 -2.62 -5.76 4.43
C PHE A 30 -3.02 -7.07 5.10
N LEU A 31 -4.19 -7.61 4.75
CA LEU A 31 -4.75 -8.82 5.36
C LEU A 31 -3.93 -10.08 5.05
N ARG A 32 -3.16 -10.09 3.95
CA ARG A 32 -2.20 -11.18 3.67
C ARG A 32 -1.17 -11.36 4.79
N LYS A 33 -0.74 -10.26 5.42
CA LYS A 33 0.28 -10.27 6.49
C LYS A 33 -0.34 -10.07 7.88
N HIS A 34 -1.47 -9.37 7.96
CA HIS A 34 -2.07 -8.92 9.21
C HIS A 34 -3.56 -9.22 9.20
N GLY A 35 -3.94 -10.39 9.70
CA GLY A 35 -5.33 -10.82 9.77
C GLY A 35 -5.42 -12.20 10.43
N LYS A 36 -6.62 -12.56 10.91
CA LYS A 36 -6.88 -13.84 11.60
C LYS A 36 -6.50 -15.08 10.75
N ASN A 37 -6.42 -14.93 9.43
CA ASN A 37 -6.05 -15.98 8.47
C ASN A 37 -4.74 -15.67 7.72
N ALA A 38 -3.86 -14.80 8.24
CA ALA A 38 -2.60 -14.48 7.58
C ALA A 38 -1.67 -15.70 7.55
N TYR A 39 -1.25 -16.12 6.34
CA TYR A 39 -0.50 -17.37 6.10
C TYR A 39 0.93 -17.37 6.65
N TYR A 40 1.41 -16.23 7.15
CA TYR A 40 2.75 -16.06 7.72
C TYR A 40 2.70 -15.72 9.22
N GLY A 41 1.53 -15.86 9.85
CA GLY A 41 1.27 -15.50 11.25
C GLY A 41 1.06 -16.69 12.19
N GLN A 42 1.51 -17.89 11.81
CA GLN A 42 1.82 -18.97 12.75
C GLN A 42 3.33 -19.16 12.78
#